data_AF-A0A260ZVA6-F1
#
_entry.id   AF-A0A260ZVA6-F1
#
_cell.length_a   1.000
_cell.length_b   1.000
_cell.length_c   1.000
_cell.angle_alpha   90.00
_cell.angle_beta   90.00
_cell.angle_gamma   90.00
#
_symmetry.space_group_name_H-M   'P 1'
#
loop_
_entity.id
_entity.type
_entity.pdbx_description
1 polymer ?
#
loop_
_entity_poly.entity_id
_entity_poly.type
_entity_poly.pdbx_seq_one_letter_code
_entity_poly.pdbx_strand_id
1 'polypeptide(L)'
;MNLRFDGVFMPYCSVYNPGSPTIANINSGVVIVAQIVARILFEILFSVNKNRQWSTETYSLSTRFQLEENMMTIQCLRIYANVSSVFVLVQIPVFIYLLSISPDMPKENYLAGMELNHQFPAYGIFSVFLIVRKINS
;
A
#
# COMPACT_ATOMS: atom_id res chain seq x y z
N MET A 1 -41.27 29.22 -8.11
CA MET A 1 -40.36 28.58 -7.13
C MET A 1 -39.19 28.02 -7.93
N ASN A 2 -38.08 28.76 -7.96
CA ASN A 2 -36.89 28.46 -8.78
C ASN A 2 -35.93 27.62 -7.95
N LEU A 3 -35.85 26.31 -8.19
CA LEU A 3 -34.83 25.44 -7.62
C LEU A 3 -33.54 25.58 -8.44
N ARG A 4 -32.89 26.74 -8.36
CA ARG A 4 -31.46 26.84 -8.68
C ARG A 4 -30.71 26.40 -7.43
N PHE A 5 -30.24 25.17 -7.43
CA PHE A 5 -29.15 24.80 -6.55
C PHE A 5 -27.91 25.52 -7.08
N ASP A 6 -27.61 26.70 -6.52
CA ASP A 6 -26.29 27.30 -6.62
C ASP A 6 -25.29 26.20 -6.23
N GLY A 7 -24.45 25.81 -7.19
CA GLY A 7 -23.56 24.67 -7.07
C GLY A 7 -22.77 24.78 -5.78
N VAL A 8 -22.99 23.82 -4.88
CA VAL A 8 -22.23 23.70 -3.64
C VAL A 8 -20.76 23.63 -4.05
N PHE A 9 -20.03 24.72 -3.80
CA PHE A 9 -18.59 24.74 -3.93
C PHE A 9 -18.06 23.83 -2.82
N MET A 10 -17.91 22.55 -3.13
CA MET A 10 -17.19 21.61 -2.28
C MET A 10 -15.71 21.93 -2.47
N PRO A 11 -15.02 22.55 -1.49
CA PRO A 11 -13.57 22.63 -1.54
C PRO A 11 -13.07 21.21 -1.36
N TYR A 12 -12.85 20.48 -2.46
CA TYR A 12 -12.13 19.22 -2.40
C TYR A 12 -10.85 19.48 -1.59
N CYS A 13 -10.67 18.79 -0.46
CA CYS A 13 -9.49 18.93 0.39
C CYS A 13 -8.20 18.53 -0.35
N SER A 14 -8.31 17.91 -1.53
CA SER A 14 -7.26 17.94 -2.53
C SER A 14 -7.41 19.21 -3.35
N VAL A 15 -6.56 20.21 -3.10
CA VAL A 15 -6.23 21.22 -4.10
C VAL A 15 -6.01 20.47 -5.41
N TYR A 16 -6.89 20.67 -6.41
CA TYR A 16 -6.63 20.27 -7.78
C TYR A 16 -5.46 21.12 -8.27
N ASN A 17 -4.27 20.76 -7.81
CA ASN A 17 -3.07 21.02 -8.57
C ASN A 17 -3.11 19.90 -9.60
N PRO A 18 -3.15 20.19 -10.91
CA PRO A 18 -2.82 19.18 -11.90
C PRO A 18 -1.41 18.74 -11.54
N GLY A 19 -1.30 17.67 -10.75
CA GLY A 19 -0.03 17.17 -10.25
C GLY A 19 0.75 16.92 -11.51
N SER A 20 1.81 17.70 -11.73
CA SER A 20 2.60 17.60 -12.94
C SER A 20 2.85 16.11 -13.16
N PRO A 21 2.48 15.53 -14.32
CA PRO A 21 2.59 14.09 -14.54
C PRO A 21 4.00 13.57 -14.24
N THR A 22 5.00 14.45 -14.31
CA THR A 22 6.36 14.27 -13.81
C THR A 22 6.45 13.89 -12.33
N ILE A 23 5.76 14.61 -11.43
CA ILE A 23 5.76 14.34 -9.97
C ILE A 23 5.08 12.99 -9.69
N ALA A 24 3.97 12.70 -10.36
CA ALA A 24 3.27 11.43 -10.18
C ALA A 24 4.09 10.22 -10.68
N ASN A 25 4.80 10.39 -11.80
CA ASN A 25 5.72 9.38 -12.31
C ASN A 25 6.93 9.16 -11.38
N ILE A 26 7.50 10.23 -10.81
CA ILE A 26 8.59 10.13 -9.84
C ILE A 26 8.13 9.38 -8.59
N ASN A 27 6.99 9.76 -7.99
CA ASN A 27 6.46 9.10 -6.80
C ASN A 27 6.16 7.63 -7.07
N SER A 28 5.55 7.31 -8.21
CA SER A 28 5.26 5.92 -8.61
C SER A 28 6.55 5.11 -8.76
N GLY A 29 7.58 5.69 -9.38
CA GLY A 29 8.90 5.05 -9.52
C GLY A 29 9.56 4.78 -8.16
N VAL A 30 9.56 5.75 -7.25
CA VAL A 30 10.11 5.60 -5.89
C VAL A 30 9.38 4.49 -5.13
N VAL A 31 8.05 4.42 -5.22
CA VAL A 31 7.25 3.38 -4.56
C VAL A 31 7.60 1.99 -5.10
N ILE A 32 7.73 1.83 -6.41
CA ILE A 32 8.09 0.54 -7.04
C ILE A 32 9.49 0.09 -6.58
N VAL A 33 10.48 0.99 -6.61
CA VAL A 33 11.84 0.68 -6.17
C VAL A 33 11.86 0.32 -4.69
N ALA A 34 11.18 1.09 -3.84
CA ALA A 34 11.08 0.82 -2.41
C ALA A 34 10.44 -0.55 -2.14
N GLN A 35 9.40 -0.94 -2.88
CA GLN A 35 8.78 -2.25 -2.74
C GLN A 35 9.70 -3.40 -3.12
N ILE A 36 10.51 -3.25 -4.19
CA ILE A 36 11.50 -4.26 -4.59
C ILE A 36 12.54 -4.44 -3.49
N VAL A 37 13.09 -3.33 -2.98
CA VAL A 37 14.07 -3.35 -1.90
C VAL A 37 13.49 -4.00 -0.65
N ALA A 38 12.25 -3.66 -0.27
CA ALA A 38 11.59 -4.25 0.88
C ALA A 38 11.45 -5.78 0.75
N ARG A 39 11.08 -6.29 -0.44
CA ARG A 39 10.98 -7.74 -0.69
C ARG A 39 12.32 -8.46 -0.54
N ILE A 40 13.39 -7.88 -1.07
CA ILE A 40 14.74 -8.44 -0.94
C ILE A 40 15.14 -8.49 0.53
N LEU A 41 14.93 -7.39 1.26
CA LEU A 41 15.25 -7.32 2.69
C LEU A 41 14.46 -8.36 3.49
N PHE A 42 13.15 -8.49 3.26
CA PHE A 42 12.33 -9.48 3.97
C PHE A 42 12.78 -10.92 3.71
N GLU A 43 13.18 -11.26 2.48
CA GLU A 43 13.71 -12.60 2.17
C GLU A 43 15.05 -12.86 2.86
N ILE A 44 15.95 -11.86 2.90
CA ILE A 44 17.22 -11.94 3.64
C ILE A 44 16.96 -12.12 5.13
N LEU A 45 16.11 -11.29 5.73
CA LEU A 45 15.72 -11.35 7.14
C LEU A 45 15.09 -12.70 7.50
N PHE A 46 14.25 -13.24 6.62
CA PHE A 46 13.66 -14.57 6.80
C PHE A 46 14.72 -15.67 6.75
N SER A 47 15.64 -15.62 5.79
CA SER A 47 16.74 -16.58 5.64
C SER A 47 17.68 -16.58 6.86
N VAL A 48 18.05 -15.39 7.35
CA VAL A 48 18.91 -15.25 8.54
C VAL A 48 18.24 -15.83 9.78
N ASN A 49 16.97 -15.53 10.01
CA ASN A 49 16.25 -16.07 11.17
C ASN A 49 16.03 -17.58 11.07
N LYS A 50 15.77 -18.10 9.86
CA LYS A 50 15.70 -19.54 9.62
C LYS A 50 17.03 -20.22 9.94
N ASN A 51 18.16 -19.65 9.53
CA ASN A 51 19.48 -20.24 9.85
C ASN A 51 19.76 -20.23 11.37
N ARG A 52 19.36 -19.19 12.09
CA ARG A 52 19.48 -19.12 13.56
C ARG A 52 18.62 -20.16 14.27
N GLN A 53 17.50 -20.56 13.67
CA GLN A 53 16.63 -21.61 14.22
C GLN A 53 17.33 -22.98 14.31
N TRP A 54 18.34 -23.25 13.47
CA TRP A 54 19.08 -24.51 13.52
C TRP A 54 20.08 -24.57 14.68
N SER A 55 20.42 -23.41 15.26
CA SER A 55 21.32 -23.29 16.41
C SER A 55 20.57 -23.16 17.75
N THR A 56 19.27 -23.43 17.76
CA THR A 56 18.36 -23.14 18.90
C THR A 56 18.65 -23.96 20.16
N GLU A 57 19.28 -25.13 20.04
CA GLU A 57 19.51 -26.04 21.18
C GLU A 57 20.44 -25.46 22.26
N THR A 58 21.25 -24.46 21.93
CA THR A 58 22.18 -23.80 22.87
C THR A 58 21.66 -22.47 23.42
N TYR A 59 20.48 -22.01 23.01
CA TYR A 59 19.96 -20.70 23.40
C TYR A 59 19.15 -20.72 24.69
N SER A 60 19.28 -19.63 25.46
CA SER A 60 18.42 -19.36 26.62
C SER A 60 16.95 -19.22 26.21
N LEU A 61 16.05 -19.45 27.16
CA LEU A 61 14.60 -19.43 26.96
C LEU A 61 14.10 -18.07 26.40
N SER A 62 14.70 -16.97 26.83
CA SER A 62 14.42 -15.62 26.32
C SER A 62 14.79 -15.44 24.84
N THR A 63 15.97 -15.92 24.44
CA THR A 63 16.46 -15.80 23.06
C THR A 63 15.60 -16.62 22.10
N ARG A 64 15.11 -17.79 22.55
CA ARG A 64 14.18 -18.62 21.79
C ARG A 64 12.85 -17.92 21.54
N PHE A 65 12.28 -17.32 22.57
CA PHE A 65 11.04 -16.54 22.47
C PHE A 65 11.19 -15.36 21.50
N GLN A 66 12.28 -14.59 21.62
CA GLN A 66 12.57 -13.48 20.70
C GLN A 66 12.72 -13.94 19.24
N LEU A 67 13.34 -15.11 19.02
CA LEU A 67 13.51 -15.66 17.68
C LEU A 67 12.14 -16.01 17.05
N GLU A 68 11.24 -16.57 17.84
CA GLU A 68 9.88 -16.93 17.42
C GLU A 68 9.04 -15.68 17.10
N GLU A 69 9.05 -14.67 17.97
CA GLU A 69 8.38 -13.39 17.72
C GLU A 69 8.94 -12.67 16.48
N ASN A 70 10.26 -12.67 16.30
CA ASN A 70 10.89 -12.08 15.11
C ASN A 70 10.46 -12.80 13.83
N MET A 71 10.36 -14.12 13.87
CA MET A 71 9.90 -14.90 12.71
C MET A 71 8.43 -14.64 12.39
N MET A 72 7.57 -14.54 13.41
CA MET A 72 6.17 -14.13 13.26
C MET A 72 6.04 -12.71 12.70
N THR A 73 6.85 -11.78 13.19
CA THR A 73 6.88 -10.40 12.72
C THR A 73 7.26 -10.33 11.23
N ILE A 74 8.30 -11.06 10.81
CA ILE A 74 8.71 -11.11 9.40
C ILE A 74 7.62 -11.71 8.51
N GLN A 75 6.91 -12.74 8.98
CA GLN A 75 5.77 -13.29 8.24
C GLN A 75 4.64 -12.27 8.07
N CYS A 76 4.32 -11.50 9.11
CA CYS A 76 3.32 -10.43 9.04
C CYS A 76 3.74 -9.33 8.05
N LEU A 77 4.99 -8.89 8.12
CA LEU A 77 5.56 -7.90 7.19
C LEU A 77 5.55 -8.41 5.74
N ARG A 78 5.79 -9.70 5.52
CA ARG A 78 5.70 -10.32 4.19
C ARG A 78 4.28 -10.30 3.64
N ILE A 79 3.27 -10.59 4.46
CA ILE A 79 1.85 -10.47 4.07
C ILE A 79 1.53 -9.02 3.71
N TYR A 80 1.92 -8.08 4.57
CA TYR A 80 1.72 -6.65 4.32
C TYR A 80 2.34 -6.21 2.99
N ALA A 81 3.60 -6.57 2.75
CA ALA A 81 4.30 -6.24 1.51
C ALA A 81 3.64 -6.85 0.28
N ASN A 82 3.14 -8.09 0.37
CA ASN A 82 2.41 -8.73 -0.73
C ASN A 82 1.11 -7.99 -1.06
N VAL A 83 0.32 -7.65 -0.04
CA VAL A 83 -0.93 -6.88 -0.22
C VAL A 83 -0.63 -5.49 -0.79
N SER A 84 0.42 -4.83 -0.29
CA SER A 84 0.89 -3.53 -0.78
C SER A 84 1.28 -3.58 -2.26
N SER A 85 1.95 -4.64 -2.70
CA SER A 85 2.29 -4.79 -4.12
C SER A 85 1.08 -5.03 -5.00
N VAL A 86 0.12 -5.85 -4.56
CA VAL A 86 -1.12 -6.04 -5.33
C VAL A 86 -1.86 -4.71 -5.45
N PHE A 87 -1.96 -3.95 -4.36
CA PHE A 87 -2.60 -2.64 -4.34
C PHE A 87 -1.93 -1.67 -5.33
N VAL A 88 -0.60 -1.54 -5.27
CA VAL A 88 0.15 -0.66 -6.17
C VAL A 88 0.05 -1.11 -7.64
N LEU A 89 0.08 -2.42 -7.91
CA LEU A 89 -0.09 -2.96 -9.26
C LEU A 89 -1.47 -2.68 -9.87
N VAL A 90 -2.51 -2.53 -9.06
CA VAL A 90 -3.85 -2.15 -9.54
C VAL A 90 -3.98 -0.64 -9.66
N GLN A 91 -3.48 0.10 -8.66
CA GLN A 91 -3.72 1.54 -8.54
C GLN A 91 -2.91 2.36 -9.56
N ILE A 92 -1.66 1.99 -9.86
CA ILE A 92 -0.80 2.70 -10.83
C ILE A 92 -1.41 2.65 -12.25
N PRO A 93 -1.80 1.48 -12.80
CA PRO A 93 -2.42 1.43 -14.13
C PRO A 93 -3.74 2.19 -14.21
N VAL A 94 -4.59 2.10 -13.18
CA VAL A 94 -5.85 2.85 -13.13
C VAL A 94 -5.59 4.35 -13.10
N PHE A 95 -4.58 4.80 -12.36
CA PHE A 95 -4.17 6.20 -12.32
C PHE A 95 -3.64 6.69 -13.69
N ILE A 96 -2.78 5.91 -14.36
CA ILE A 96 -2.28 6.23 -15.70
C ILE A 96 -3.42 6.28 -16.71
N TYR A 97 -4.36 5.34 -16.64
CA TYR A 97 -5.55 5.32 -17.50
C TYR A 97 -6.41 6.57 -17.30
N LEU A 98 -6.69 6.94 -16.04
CA LEU A 98 -7.42 8.17 -15.70
C LEU A 98 -6.72 9.44 -16.21
N LEU A 99 -5.39 9.48 -16.17
CA LEU A 99 -4.62 10.59 -16.74
C LEU A 99 -4.74 10.65 -18.27
N SER A 100 -4.73 9.49 -18.95
CA SER A 100 -4.82 9.43 -20.41
C SER A 100 -6.18 9.90 -20.96
N ILE A 101 -7.27 9.65 -20.22
CA ILE A 101 -8.64 10.06 -20.59
C ILE A 101 -9.05 11.41 -19.98
N SER A 102 -8.20 11.98 -19.12
CA SER A 102 -8.43 13.29 -18.50
C SER A 102 -8.77 14.44 -19.47
N PRO A 103 -8.19 14.56 -20.69
CA PRO A 103 -8.51 15.67 -21.58
C PRO A 103 -9.91 15.56 -22.20
N ASP A 104 -10.45 14.35 -22.33
CA ASP A 104 -11.73 14.09 -23.00
C ASP A 104 -12.90 13.90 -22.02
N MET A 105 -12.61 13.88 -20.72
CA MET A 105 -13.59 13.60 -19.66
C MET A 105 -14.06 14.88 -18.95
N PRO A 106 -15.37 15.05 -18.67
CA PRO A 106 -15.86 16.13 -17.83
C PRO A 106 -15.25 16.04 -16.42
N LYS A 107 -14.94 17.19 -15.82
CA LYS A 107 -14.16 17.29 -14.58
C LYS A 107 -14.78 16.53 -13.42
N GLU A 108 -16.11 16.53 -13.33
CA GLU A 108 -16.88 15.87 -12.28
C GLU A 108 -16.63 14.35 -12.28
N ASN A 109 -16.62 13.75 -13.48
CA ASN A 109 -16.37 12.31 -13.65
C ASN A 109 -14.90 11.95 -13.38
N TYR A 110 -13.98 12.82 -13.79
CA TYR A 110 -12.55 12.63 -13.50
C TYR A 110 -12.27 12.66 -11.99
N LEU A 111 -12.84 13.63 -11.27
CA LEU A 111 -12.68 13.76 -9.82
C LEU A 111 -13.26 12.55 -9.08
N ALA A 112 -14.48 12.12 -9.43
CA ALA A 112 -15.09 10.93 -8.86
C ALA A 112 -14.25 9.65 -9.14
N GLY A 113 -13.71 9.52 -10.35
CA GLY A 113 -12.81 8.41 -10.71
C GLY A 113 -11.50 8.42 -9.91
N MET A 114 -10.93 9.61 -9.69
CA MET A 114 -9.72 9.77 -8.89
C MET A 114 -9.96 9.46 -7.40
N GLU A 115 -11.09 9.89 -6.84
CA GLU A 115 -11.49 9.54 -5.47
C GLU A 115 -11.67 8.02 -5.30
N LEU A 116 -12.30 7.38 -6.28
CA LEU A 116 -12.47 5.92 -6.30
C LEU A 116 -11.14 5.18 -6.44
N ASN A 117 -10.17 5.74 -7.16
CA ASN A 117 -8.82 5.18 -7.24
C ASN A 117 -8.03 5.39 -5.93
N HIS A 118 -8.33 6.42 -5.14
CA HIS A 118 -7.60 6.80 -3.92
C HIS A 118 -8.09 6.04 -2.66
N GLN A 119 -8.36 4.74 -2.77
CA GLN A 119 -8.90 3.90 -1.69
C GLN A 119 -7.87 3.40 -0.65
N PHE A 120 -6.95 4.27 -0.23
CA PHE A 120 -5.96 3.94 0.81
C PHE A 120 -6.57 3.44 2.13
N PRO A 121 -7.73 3.96 2.60
CA PRO A 121 -8.37 3.43 3.82
C PRO A 121 -8.81 1.97 3.68
N ALA A 122 -9.33 1.58 2.51
CA ALA A 122 -9.76 0.20 2.26
C ALA A 122 -8.57 -0.77 2.26
N TYR A 123 -7.45 -0.36 1.64
CA TYR A 123 -6.19 -1.09 1.71
C TYR A 123 -5.70 -1.29 3.16
N GLY A 124 -5.77 -0.23 3.98
CA GLY A 124 -5.40 -0.29 5.39
C GLY A 124 -6.22 -1.32 6.18
N ILE A 125 -7.56 -1.27 6.03
CA ILE A 125 -8.46 -2.21 6.72
C ILE A 125 -8.19 -3.66 6.28
N PHE A 126 -8.05 -3.89 4.96
CA PHE A 126 -7.85 -5.23 4.43
C PHE A 126 -6.49 -5.83 4.83
N SER A 127 -5.43 -5.03 4.79
CA SER A 127 -4.09 -5.47 5.20
C SER A 127 -4.02 -5.81 6.68
N VAL A 128 -4.61 -4.98 7.56
CA VAL A 128 -4.69 -5.26 9.00
C VAL A 128 -5.51 -6.53 9.27
N PHE A 129 -6.65 -6.70 8.60
CA PHE A 129 -7.48 -7.89 8.74
C PHE A 129 -6.70 -9.19 8.43
N LEU A 130 -5.93 -9.19 7.34
CA LEU A 130 -5.11 -10.36 6.96
C LEU A 130 -3.98 -10.63 7.96
N ILE A 131 -3.35 -9.59 8.51
CA ILE A 131 -2.32 -9.73 9.55
C ILE A 131 -2.92 -10.30 10.83
N VAL A 132 -4.05 -9.77 11.31
CA VAL A 132 -4.74 -10.26 12.52
C VAL A 132 -5.14 -11.72 12.34
N ARG A 133 -5.67 -12.09 11.18
CA ARG A 133 -5.99 -13.50 10.88
C ARG A 133 -4.76 -14.40 10.94
N LYS A 134 -3.59 -13.91 10.50
CA LYS A 134 -2.34 -14.68 10.55
C LYS A 134 -1.81 -14.84 11.97
N ILE A 135 -1.94 -13.83 12.82
CA ILE A 135 -1.51 -13.88 14.22
C ILE A 135 -2.37 -14.86 15.02
N ASN A 136 -3.67 -14.94 14.72
CA ASN A 136 -4.62 -15.82 15.40
C ASN A 136 -4.67 -17.27 14.86
N SER A 137 -3.86 -17.61 13.86
CA SER A 137 -3.83 -18.93 13.20
C SER A 137 -2.54 -19.68 13.49
#